data_AF-H2C8L7-F1
#
_entry.id   AF-H2C8L7-F1
#
_cell.length_a   1.000
_cell.length_b   1.000
_cell.length_c   1.000
_cell.angle_alpha   90.00
_cell.angle_beta   90.00
_cell.angle_gamma   90.00
#
_symmetry.space_group_name_H-M   'P 1'
#
loop_
_entity.id
_entity.type
_entity.pdbx_description
1 polymer ?
#
loop_
_entity_poly.entity_id
_entity_poly.type
_entity_poly.pdbx_seq_one_letter_code
_entity_poly.pdbx_strand_id
1 'polypeptide(L)'
;MIKGLALLGAGLTVLQFLIGVVLSSLKFLFLPHVIVGISLLILSSVCSWKSEGMIRRMCLGNVFLVILAGTVALFSLRGVFLVLHTFLALGVLSNFSVIYGFERGRETP
;
A
#
# COMPACT_ATOMS: atom_id res chain seq x y z
N MET A 1 1.96 -13.50 -12.78
CA MET A 1 2.38 -13.43 -11.35
C MET A 1 2.26 -12.01 -10.78
N ILE A 2 2.79 -10.98 -11.46
CA ILE A 2 2.72 -9.58 -11.01
C ILE A 2 1.27 -9.09 -10.85
N LYS A 3 0.37 -9.41 -11.79
CA LYS A 3 -1.07 -9.15 -11.68
C LYS A 3 -1.67 -9.59 -10.33
N GLY A 4 -1.35 -10.80 -9.88
CA GLY A 4 -1.85 -11.34 -8.61
C GLY A 4 -1.31 -10.57 -7.40
N LEU A 5 -0.01 -10.22 -7.42
CA LEU A 5 0.60 -9.38 -6.38
C LEU A 5 -0.04 -7.99 -6.35
N ALA A 6 -0.30 -7.38 -7.51
CA ALA A 6 -0.92 -6.06 -7.59
C ALA A 6 -2.35 -6.06 -7.04
N LEU A 7 -3.15 -7.09 -7.36
CA LEU A 7 -4.50 -7.23 -6.80
C LEU A 7 -4.48 -7.40 -5.28
N LEU A 8 -3.60 -8.28 -4.78
CA LEU A 8 -3.43 -8.49 -3.34
C LEU A 8 -2.93 -7.20 -2.64
N GLY A 9 -2.00 -6.48 -3.25
CA GLY A 9 -1.51 -5.20 -2.74
C GLY A 9 -2.62 -4.15 -2.64
N ALA A 10 -3.45 -4.01 -3.69
CA ALA A 10 -4.61 -3.12 -3.66
C ALA A 10 -5.60 -3.52 -2.55
N GLY A 11 -5.94 -4.82 -2.47
CA GLY A 11 -6.85 -5.35 -1.44
C GLY A 11 -6.33 -5.14 -0.02
N LEU A 12 -5.05 -5.40 0.24
CA LEU A 12 -4.42 -5.15 1.54
C LEU A 12 -4.40 -3.66 1.88
N THR A 13 -4.24 -2.78 0.89
CA THR A 13 -4.28 -1.34 1.13
C THR A 13 -5.69 -0.88 1.51
N VAL A 14 -6.73 -1.44 0.88
CA VAL A 14 -8.13 -1.21 1.30
C VAL A 14 -8.38 -1.75 2.71
N LEU A 15 -7.90 -2.96 3.01
CA LEU A 15 -8.01 -3.53 4.36
C LEU A 15 -7.30 -2.63 5.39
N GLN A 16 -6.12 -2.10 5.07
CA GLN A 16 -5.38 -1.15 5.90
C GLN A 16 -6.20 0.11 6.19
N PHE A 17 -6.91 0.64 5.19
CA PHE A 17 -7.83 1.76 5.36
C PHE A 17 -8.98 1.43 6.30
N LEU A 18 -9.66 0.31 6.09
CA LEU A 18 -10.78 -0.11 6.93
C LEU A 18 -10.34 -0.27 8.39
N ILE A 19 -9.22 -0.95 8.62
CA ILE A 19 -8.65 -1.10 9.97
C ILE A 19 -8.27 0.28 10.53
N GLY A 20 -7.65 1.15 9.74
CA GLY A 20 -7.26 2.51 10.14
C GLY A 20 -8.45 3.39 10.55
N VAL A 21 -9.58 3.29 9.85
CA VAL A 21 -10.81 4.00 10.20
C VAL A 21 -11.39 3.46 11.50
N VAL A 22 -11.50 2.13 11.66
CA VAL A 22 -12.04 1.54 12.89
C VAL A 22 -11.08 1.75 14.08
N LEU A 23 -9.78 1.85 13.84
CA LEU A 23 -8.74 2.21 14.82
C LEU A 23 -9.02 3.54 15.51
N SER A 24 -9.60 4.51 14.80
CA SER A 24 -9.99 5.80 15.38
C SER A 24 -11.01 5.63 16.51
N SER A 25 -11.78 4.54 16.49
CA SER A 25 -12.78 4.18 17.49
C SER A 25 -12.28 3.14 18.50
N LEU A 26 -11.38 2.23 18.09
CA LEU A 26 -10.97 1.06 18.87
C LEU A 26 -9.45 0.85 18.85
N LYS A 27 -8.78 1.21 19.96
CA LYS A 27 -7.31 1.15 20.10
C LYS A 27 -6.69 -0.24 19.92
N PHE A 28 -7.44 -1.34 20.13
CA PHE A 28 -6.90 -2.70 20.00
C PHE A 28 -6.58 -3.10 18.55
N LEU A 29 -7.12 -2.38 17.57
CA LEU A 29 -6.86 -2.63 16.14
C LEU A 29 -5.49 -2.11 15.66
N PHE A 30 -4.69 -1.56 16.56
CA PHE A 30 -3.34 -1.07 16.25
C PHE A 30 -2.42 -2.17 15.75
N LEU A 31 -2.39 -3.31 16.44
CA LEU A 31 -1.52 -4.42 16.06
C LEU A 31 -1.89 -5.00 14.68
N PRO A 32 -3.17 -5.30 14.37
CA PRO A 32 -3.60 -5.66 13.02
C PRO A 32 -3.19 -4.67 11.94
N HIS A 33 -3.32 -3.36 12.21
CA HIS A 33 -2.92 -2.31 11.26
C HIS A 33 -1.41 -2.33 10.97
N VAL A 34 -0.58 -2.52 12.00
CA VAL A 34 0.87 -2.65 11.82
C VAL A 34 1.21 -3.90 11.00
N ILE A 35 0.56 -5.04 11.28
CA ILE A 35 0.79 -6.29 10.55
C ILE A 35 0.49 -6.15 9.06
N VAL A 36 -0.64 -5.51 8.72
CA VAL A 36 -1.01 -5.27 7.32
C VAL A 36 -0.05 -4.27 6.66
N GLY A 37 0.41 -3.24 7.36
CA GLY A 37 1.44 -2.32 6.89
C GLY A 37 2.77 -3.03 6.55
N ILE A 38 3.24 -3.94 7.43
CA ILE A 38 4.43 -4.75 7.17
C ILE A 38 4.21 -5.68 5.99
N SER A 39 3.03 -6.29 5.88
CA SER A 39 2.66 -7.16 4.75
C SER A 39 2.70 -6.39 3.42
N LEU A 40 2.23 -5.14 3.40
CA LEU A 40 2.33 -4.25 2.23
C LEU A 40 3.78 -3.92 1.88
N LEU A 41 4.64 -3.70 2.87
CA LEU A 41 6.07 -3.46 2.63
C LEU A 41 6.74 -4.68 1.99
N ILE A 42 6.49 -5.88 2.54
CA ILE A 42 7.01 -7.14 1.98
C ILE A 42 6.49 -7.33 0.56
N LEU A 43 5.19 -7.17 0.33
CA LEU A 43 4.57 -7.36 -0.98
C LEU A 43 5.12 -6.37 -2.01
N SER A 44 5.29 -5.10 -1.64
CA SER A 44 5.88 -4.06 -2.50
C SER A 44 7.32 -4.40 -2.85
N SER A 45 8.09 -4.89 -1.87
CA SER A 45 9.49 -5.30 -2.06
C SER A 45 9.59 -6.50 -3.00
N VAL A 46 8.78 -7.54 -2.77
CA VAL A 46 8.71 -8.73 -3.65
C VAL A 46 8.26 -8.35 -5.06
N CYS A 47 7.27 -7.45 -5.20
CA CYS A 47 6.88 -6.94 -6.50
C CYS A 47 8.06 -6.25 -7.20
N SER A 48 8.79 -5.39 -6.51
CA SER A 48 9.92 -4.65 -7.08
C SER A 48 11.05 -5.57 -7.57
N TRP A 49 11.32 -6.65 -6.85
CA TRP A 49 12.32 -7.64 -7.24
C TRP A 49 11.88 -8.41 -8.50
N LYS A 50 10.60 -8.78 -8.57
CA LYS A 50 10.06 -9.65 -9.62
C LYS A 50 9.62 -8.90 -10.88
N SER A 51 9.71 -7.59 -10.91
CA SER A 51 9.26 -6.75 -12.02
C SER A 51 10.42 -6.00 -12.67
N GLU A 52 10.19 -5.52 -13.89
CA GLU A 52 11.17 -4.77 -14.67
C GLU A 52 10.58 -3.48 -15.24
N GLY A 53 11.46 -2.60 -15.72
CA GLY A 53 11.08 -1.36 -16.40
C GLY A 53 10.17 -0.45 -15.57
N MET A 54 9.06 -0.03 -16.18
CA MET A 54 8.08 0.88 -15.56
C MET A 54 7.43 0.27 -14.31
N ILE A 55 7.06 -1.01 -14.33
CA ILE A 55 6.39 -1.67 -13.21
C ILE A 55 7.31 -1.73 -12.00
N ARG A 56 8.60 -2.02 -12.20
CA ARG A 56 9.60 -2.00 -11.13
C ARG A 56 9.70 -0.65 -10.45
N ARG A 57 9.70 0.44 -11.23
CA ARG A 57 9.72 1.81 -10.69
C ARG A 57 8.47 2.10 -9.86
N MET A 58 7.29 1.67 -10.32
CA MET A 58 6.05 1.81 -9.55
C MET A 58 6.09 0.99 -8.25
N CYS A 59 6.57 -0.25 -8.28
CA CYS A 59 6.69 -1.07 -7.07
C CYS A 59 7.74 -0.54 -6.07
N LEU A 60 8.86 0.02 -6.56
CA LEU A 60 9.79 0.77 -5.71
C LEU A 60 9.15 2.02 -5.11
N GLY A 61 8.33 2.73 -5.89
CA GLY A 61 7.49 3.83 -5.39
C GLY A 61 6.61 3.40 -4.22
N ASN A 62 5.98 2.22 -4.31
CA ASN A 62 5.19 1.67 -3.20
C ASN A 62 6.03 1.33 -1.98
N VAL A 63 7.22 0.75 -2.14
CA VAL A 63 8.16 0.52 -1.02
C VAL A 63 8.44 1.83 -0.29
N PHE A 64 8.81 2.88 -1.05
CA PHE A 64 9.09 4.19 -0.48
C PHE A 64 7.87 4.79 0.22
N LEU A 65 6.69 4.76 -0.42
CA LEU A 65 5.45 5.29 0.16
C LEU A 65 5.04 4.57 1.44
N VAL A 66 5.17 3.24 1.51
CA VAL A 66 4.84 2.47 2.72
C VAL A 66 5.79 2.82 3.86
N ILE A 67 7.09 2.93 3.60
CA ILE A 67 8.08 3.36 4.61
C ILE A 67 7.74 4.77 5.09
N LEU A 68 7.52 5.70 4.17
CA LEU A 68 7.21 7.09 4.50
C LEU A 68 5.91 7.21 5.30
N ALA A 69 4.85 6.47 4.91
CA ALA A 69 3.59 6.43 5.64
C ALA A 69 3.80 5.89 7.06
N GLY A 70 4.56 4.81 7.22
CA GLY A 70 4.94 4.25 8.52
C GLY A 70 5.70 5.25 9.38
N THR A 71 6.67 5.98 8.80
CA THR A 71 7.40 7.04 9.50
C THR A 71 6.48 8.17 9.94
N VAL A 72 5.59 8.65 9.06
CA VAL A 72 4.60 9.70 9.38
C VAL A 72 3.69 9.27 10.55
N ALA A 73 3.33 7.99 10.63
CA ALA A 73 2.50 7.48 11.71
C ALA A 73 3.15 7.59 13.10
N LEU A 74 4.49 7.67 13.18
CA LEU A 74 5.21 7.86 14.46
C LEU A 74 5.04 9.27 15.03
N PHE A 75 4.76 10.28 14.20
CA PHE A 75 4.67 11.69 14.59
C PHE A 75 3.27 12.13 15.08
N SER A 76 2.45 11.17 15.55
CA SER A 76 1.06 11.35 15.95
C SER A 76 0.11 11.60 14.76
N LEU A 77 -0.84 10.67 14.55
CA LEU A 77 -1.85 10.74 13.49
C LEU A 77 -2.98 11.73 13.84
N ARG A 78 -2.66 13.02 13.90
CA ARG A 78 -3.64 14.11 14.12
C ARG A 78 -3.44 15.23 13.10
N GLY A 79 -4.54 15.89 12.73
CA GLY A 79 -4.52 17.03 11.82
C GLY A 79 -3.83 16.73 10.50
N VAL A 80 -2.80 17.52 10.16
CA VAL A 80 -2.08 17.40 8.88
C VAL A 80 -1.38 16.05 8.71
N PHE A 81 -0.84 15.44 9.77
CA PHE A 81 -0.16 14.15 9.67
C PHE A 81 -1.11 12.99 9.37
N LEU A 82 -2.36 13.05 9.86
CA LEU A 82 -3.39 12.07 9.51
C LEU A 82 -3.70 12.16 8.01
N VAL A 83 -3.94 13.38 7.52
CA VAL A 83 -4.23 13.63 6.10
C VAL A 83 -3.06 13.17 5.22
N LEU A 84 -1.83 13.51 5.61
CA LEU A 84 -0.62 13.08 4.90
C LEU A 84 -0.51 11.54 4.87
N HIS A 85 -0.68 10.88 6.00
CA HIS A 85 -0.64 9.42 6.09
C HIS A 85 -1.70 8.77 5.18
N THR A 86 -2.92 9.31 5.19
CA THR A 86 -4.02 8.87 4.32
C THR A 86 -3.67 9.04 2.84
N PHE A 87 -3.12 10.19 2.41
CA PHE A 87 -2.73 10.39 1.01
C PHE A 87 -1.58 9.48 0.57
N LEU A 88 -0.61 9.22 1.45
CA LEU A 88 0.46 8.27 1.15
C LEU A 88 -0.09 6.85 0.93
N ALA A 89 -1.01 6.41 1.79
CA ALA A 89 -1.70 5.13 1.62
C ALA A 89 -2.56 5.09 0.34
N LEU A 90 -3.22 6.19 -0.03
CA LEU A 90 -3.95 6.29 -1.31
C LEU A 90 -2.99 6.18 -2.51
N GLY A 91 -1.79 6.74 -2.40
CA GLY A 91 -0.74 6.57 -3.41
C GLY A 91 -0.36 5.11 -3.63
N VAL A 92 -0.20 4.34 -2.54
CA VAL A 92 0.08 2.89 -2.61
C VAL A 92 -1.07 2.14 -3.30
N LEU A 93 -2.31 2.42 -2.91
CA LEU A 93 -3.51 1.82 -3.52
C LEU A 93 -3.61 2.15 -5.01
N SER A 94 -3.39 3.41 -5.38
CA SER A 94 -3.44 3.89 -6.76
C SER A 94 -2.41 3.16 -7.61
N ASN A 95 -1.16 3.09 -7.16
CA ASN A 95 -0.09 2.41 -7.90
C ASN A 95 -0.38 0.91 -8.10
N PHE A 96 -0.84 0.20 -7.06
CA PHE A 96 -1.20 -1.21 -7.22
C PHE A 96 -2.38 -1.41 -8.17
N SER A 97 -3.39 -0.54 -8.10
CA SER A 97 -4.55 -0.57 -9.01
C SER A 97 -4.13 -0.34 -10.46
N VAL A 98 -3.24 0.62 -10.71
CA VAL A 98 -2.70 0.93 -12.04
C VAL A 98 -1.87 -0.23 -12.57
N ILE A 99 -0.98 -0.83 -11.77
CA ILE A 99 -0.21 -2.01 -12.17
C ILE A 99 -1.14 -3.18 -12.54
N TYR A 100 -2.19 -3.42 -11.75
CA TYR A 100 -3.17 -4.46 -12.05
C TYR A 100 -3.87 -4.20 -13.38
N GLY A 101 -4.30 -2.96 -13.64
CA GLY A 101 -4.94 -2.56 -14.89
C GLY A 101 -4.03 -2.77 -16.10
N PHE A 102 -2.76 -2.35 -16.01
CA PHE A 102 -1.78 -2.56 -17.08
C PHE A 102 -1.56 -4.04 -17.41
N GLU A 103 -1.38 -4.87 -16.38
CA GLU A 103 -1.16 -6.31 -16.58
C GLU A 103 -2.40 -6.99 -17.17
N ARG A 104 -3.60 -6.59 -16.74
CA ARG A 104 -4.85 -7.13 -17.31
C ARG A 104 -5.05 -6.70 -18.76
N GLY A 105 -4.74 -5.45 -19.11
CA GLY A 105 -4.86 -4.95 -20.48
C GLY A 105 -3.88 -5.59 -21.47
N ARG A 106 -2.73 -6.10 -20.99
CA ARG A 106 -1.78 -6.88 -21.81
C ARG A 106 -2.26 -8.29 -22.12
N GLU A 107 -3.16 -8.84 -21.32
CA GLU A 107 -3.71 -10.19 -21.49
C GLU A 107 -4.96 -10.20 -22.38
N THR A 108 -5.58 -9.05 -22.62
CA THR A 108 -6.69 -8.90 -23.57
C THR A 108 -6.13 -8.53 -24.95
N PRO A 109 -6.32 -9.37 -25.99
CA PRO A 109 -5.83 -9.11 -27.34
C PRO A 109 -6.49 -7.90 -28.01
#